data_AF-S9VYE3-F1
#
_entry.id   AF-S9VYE3-F1
#
_cell.length_a   1.000
_cell.length_b   1.000
_cell.length_c   1.000
_cell.angle_alpha   90.00
_cell.angle_beta   90.00
_cell.angle_gamma   90.00
#
_symmetry.space_group_name_H-M   'P 1'
#
loop_
_entity.id
_entity.type
_entity.pdbx_description
1 polymer ?
#
loop_
_entity_poly.entity_id
_entity_poly.type
_entity_poly.pdbx_seq_one_letter_code
_entity_poly.pdbx_strand_id
1 'polypeptide(L)'
;MSTFKDKLASVFFFSSPEDALSAEKARNEETRAKLSQARLRHSEAERAHDKEMRVFDREIKRKRDAYAKEAKPMLAEFDDIAMAQHYYSEVSNIVSSQEGMVEQMASKETAEFGYTSKKLISIALNFEALKAQIKQGNPFRSELSATLEDAESEDMNLMSRPLLLFADKGIPGPSFVKAAAFDLARAIEDTGKAPAQEPVRGWLDLLKFRTSFSPSAAQIRQLESHKRAHQFTHHIEMEQFLEALNVAQDIHNEINASNDSKAAFFEESYNNFVACVAPSIASDMFIRYTHSSLDALRYACVERMLKE
;
A
#
# COMPACT_ATOMS: atom_id res chain seq x y z
N MET A 1 -83.57 17.52 -80.42
CA MET A 1 -83.26 18.96 -80.26
C MET A 1 -84.34 19.75 -80.99
N SER A 2 -85.29 20.34 -80.25
CA SER A 2 -86.20 21.34 -80.79
C SER A 2 -85.46 22.68 -80.85
N THR A 3 -85.50 23.34 -82.00
CA THR A 3 -84.71 24.57 -82.21
C THR A 3 -85.38 25.77 -81.52
N PHE A 4 -84.60 26.81 -81.22
CA PHE A 4 -85.09 28.01 -80.51
C PHE A 4 -86.28 28.70 -81.23
N LYS A 5 -86.42 28.48 -82.54
CA LYS A 5 -87.59 28.90 -83.35
C LYS A 5 -88.88 28.16 -82.98
N ASP A 6 -88.80 26.85 -82.71
CA ASP A 6 -89.97 26.05 -82.32
C ASP A 6 -90.47 26.39 -80.91
N LYS A 7 -89.58 26.91 -80.05
CA LYS A 7 -89.92 27.41 -78.70
C LYS A 7 -90.63 28.77 -78.73
N LEU A 8 -90.35 29.61 -79.72
CA LEU A 8 -90.99 30.92 -79.87
C LEU A 8 -92.33 30.83 -80.62
N ALA A 9 -92.45 29.91 -81.58
CA ALA A 9 -93.71 29.66 -82.29
C ALA A 9 -94.81 29.13 -81.35
N SER A 10 -94.44 28.37 -80.32
CA SER A 10 -95.39 27.87 -79.32
C SER A 10 -95.80 28.88 -78.25
N VAL A 11 -95.48 30.17 -78.39
CA VAL A 11 -95.96 31.22 -77.45
C VAL A 11 -97.02 32.11 -78.11
N PHE A 12 -97.09 32.15 -79.45
CA PHE A 12 -97.98 33.03 -80.20
C PHE A 12 -99.19 32.34 -80.87
N PHE A 13 -99.30 31.02 -80.79
CA PHE A 13 -100.42 30.25 -81.35
C PHE A 13 -101.08 29.34 -80.30
N PHE A 14 -101.63 29.93 -79.25
CA PHE A 14 -102.64 29.27 -78.42
C PHE A 14 -103.93 30.08 -78.47
N SER A 15 -104.98 29.49 -79.01
CA SER A 15 -106.33 30.06 -79.06
C SER A 15 -107.08 29.99 -77.72
N SER A 16 -106.46 29.46 -76.66
CA SER A 16 -106.93 29.60 -75.27
C SER A 16 -105.77 29.48 -74.25
N PRO A 17 -105.81 30.21 -73.13
CA PRO A 17 -104.81 30.10 -72.06
C PRO A 17 -104.81 28.74 -71.34
N GLU A 18 -105.88 27.97 -71.45
CA GLU A 18 -106.01 26.64 -70.83
C GLU A 18 -105.17 25.58 -71.55
N ASP A 19 -105.04 25.68 -72.88
CA ASP A 19 -104.24 24.76 -73.70
C ASP A 19 -102.73 24.98 -73.54
N ALA A 20 -102.31 26.22 -73.32
CA ALA A 20 -100.91 26.54 -73.02
C ALA A 20 -100.49 25.95 -71.67
N LEU A 21 -101.38 26.05 -70.67
CA LEU A 21 -101.13 25.59 -69.30
C LEU A 21 -101.17 24.06 -69.18
N SER A 22 -101.99 23.38 -69.99
CA SER A 22 -101.99 21.91 -70.07
C SER A 22 -100.72 21.36 -70.74
N ALA A 23 -100.26 21.99 -71.83
CA ALA A 23 -99.00 21.64 -72.49
C ALA A 23 -97.76 21.89 -71.61
N GLU A 24 -97.77 22.97 -70.82
CA GLU A 24 -96.70 23.24 -69.86
C GLU A 24 -96.73 22.26 -68.67
N LYS A 25 -97.92 21.92 -68.15
CA LYS A 25 -98.07 20.88 -67.11
C LYS A 25 -97.55 19.52 -67.58
N ALA A 26 -97.90 19.11 -68.79
CA ALA A 26 -97.39 17.85 -69.38
C ALA A 26 -95.86 17.87 -69.53
N ARG A 27 -95.28 19.00 -69.97
CA ARG A 27 -93.81 19.15 -70.02
C ARG A 27 -93.17 19.16 -68.64
N ASN A 28 -93.79 19.76 -67.63
CA ASN A 28 -93.29 19.75 -66.26
C ASN A 28 -93.40 18.37 -65.59
N GLU A 29 -94.42 17.59 -65.92
CA GLU A 29 -94.51 16.20 -65.49
C GLU A 29 -93.45 15.34 -66.17
N GLU A 30 -93.19 15.54 -67.46
CA GLU A 30 -92.14 14.84 -68.19
C GLU A 30 -90.74 15.19 -67.66
N THR A 31 -90.47 16.46 -67.34
CA THR A 31 -89.19 16.87 -66.74
C THR A 31 -89.05 16.35 -65.31
N ARG A 32 -90.13 16.32 -64.52
CA ARG A 32 -90.13 15.71 -63.18
C ARG A 32 -89.86 14.21 -63.24
N ALA A 33 -90.44 13.49 -64.19
CA ALA A 33 -90.18 12.06 -64.40
C ALA A 33 -88.73 11.79 -64.85
N LYS A 34 -88.17 12.63 -65.72
CA LYS A 34 -86.75 12.54 -66.12
C LYS A 34 -85.81 12.84 -64.96
N LEU A 35 -86.13 13.83 -64.12
CA LEU A 35 -85.34 14.21 -62.96
C LEU A 35 -85.38 13.13 -61.87
N SER A 36 -86.55 12.51 -61.62
CA SER A 36 -86.65 11.39 -60.67
C SER A 36 -85.85 10.18 -61.16
N GLN A 37 -85.91 9.87 -62.46
CA GLN A 37 -85.11 8.79 -63.06
C GLN A 37 -83.60 9.07 -63.00
N ALA A 38 -83.17 10.32 -63.25
CA ALA A 38 -81.76 10.71 -63.14
C ALA A 38 -81.25 10.62 -61.70
N ARG A 39 -82.04 11.06 -60.71
CA ARG A 39 -81.70 10.92 -59.29
C ARG A 39 -81.60 9.46 -58.86
N LEU A 40 -82.47 8.60 -59.37
CA LEU A 40 -82.47 7.18 -59.04
C LEU A 40 -81.22 6.50 -59.63
N ARG A 41 -80.88 6.78 -60.89
CA ARG A 41 -79.63 6.33 -61.52
C ARG A 41 -78.38 6.85 -60.81
N HIS A 42 -78.38 8.10 -60.36
CA HIS A 42 -77.27 8.67 -59.59
C HIS A 42 -77.10 7.97 -58.24
N SER A 43 -78.20 7.76 -57.51
CA SER A 43 -78.18 7.04 -56.23
C SER A 43 -77.74 5.58 -56.38
N GLU A 44 -78.13 4.92 -57.47
CA GLU A 44 -77.66 3.57 -57.80
C GLU A 44 -76.15 3.56 -58.10
N ALA A 45 -75.65 4.55 -58.84
CA ALA A 45 -74.22 4.70 -59.14
C ALA A 45 -73.38 5.00 -57.90
N GLU A 46 -73.83 5.90 -57.02
CA GLU A 46 -73.17 6.19 -55.74
C GLU A 46 -73.12 4.95 -54.84
N ARG A 47 -74.22 4.20 -54.74
CA ARG A 47 -74.26 2.95 -53.97
C ARG A 47 -73.37 1.87 -54.55
N ALA A 48 -73.20 1.81 -55.87
CA ALA A 48 -72.27 0.90 -56.51
C ALA A 48 -70.82 1.30 -56.21
N HIS A 49 -70.50 2.58 -56.33
CA HIS A 49 -69.17 3.12 -56.05
C HIS A 49 -68.77 2.95 -54.58
N ASP A 50 -69.67 3.24 -53.63
CA ASP A 50 -69.42 3.03 -52.19
C ASP A 50 -69.15 1.55 -51.87
N LYS A 51 -69.82 0.62 -52.57
CA LYS A 51 -69.56 -0.81 -52.41
C LYS A 51 -68.18 -1.19 -52.92
N GLU A 52 -67.76 -0.66 -54.07
CA GLU A 52 -66.42 -0.89 -54.62
C GLU A 52 -65.33 -0.32 -53.70
N MET A 53 -65.49 0.91 -53.20
CA MET A 53 -64.57 1.52 -52.25
C MET A 53 -64.41 0.69 -50.97
N ARG A 54 -65.51 0.16 -50.42
CA ARG A 54 -65.45 -0.74 -49.25
C ARG A 54 -64.80 -2.08 -49.56
N VAL A 55 -64.81 -2.56 -50.80
CA VAL A 55 -64.06 -3.74 -51.20
C VAL A 55 -62.57 -3.41 -51.26
N PHE A 56 -62.19 -2.30 -51.89
CA PHE A 56 -60.80 -1.84 -51.94
C PHE A 56 -60.20 -1.58 -50.55
N ASP A 57 -60.93 -0.92 -49.65
CA ASP A 57 -60.45 -0.68 -48.28
C ASP A 57 -60.21 -1.99 -47.52
N ARG A 58 -61.09 -2.99 -47.71
CA ARG A 58 -60.92 -4.31 -47.11
C ARG A 58 -59.72 -5.04 -47.70
N GLU A 59 -59.46 -4.91 -49.00
CA GLU A 59 -58.29 -5.48 -49.65
C GLU A 59 -56.99 -4.81 -49.19
N ILE A 60 -56.95 -3.48 -49.11
CA ILE A 60 -55.81 -2.72 -48.60
C ILE A 60 -55.53 -3.12 -47.15
N LYS A 61 -56.56 -3.20 -46.32
CA LYS A 61 -56.41 -3.61 -44.92
C LYS A 61 -55.89 -5.05 -44.83
N ARG A 62 -56.44 -5.99 -45.61
CA ARG A 62 -55.94 -7.38 -45.66
C ARG A 62 -54.49 -7.47 -46.09
N LYS A 63 -54.08 -6.71 -47.12
CA LYS A 63 -52.69 -6.67 -47.58
C LYS A 63 -51.77 -6.10 -46.50
N ARG A 64 -52.16 -5.01 -45.84
CA ARG A 64 -51.41 -4.44 -44.70
C ARG A 64 -51.26 -5.42 -43.55
N ASP A 65 -52.35 -6.09 -43.17
CA ASP A 65 -52.33 -7.08 -42.09
C ASP A 65 -51.47 -8.30 -42.44
N ALA A 66 -51.45 -8.72 -43.71
CA ALA A 66 -50.58 -9.78 -44.21
C ALA A 66 -49.10 -9.38 -44.14
N TYR A 67 -48.74 -8.21 -44.68
CA TYR A 67 -47.37 -7.69 -44.58
C TYR A 67 -46.91 -7.49 -43.15
N ALA A 68 -47.78 -7.01 -42.24
CA ALA A 68 -47.44 -6.86 -40.83
C ALA A 68 -47.17 -8.21 -40.15
N LYS A 69 -47.92 -9.27 -40.51
CA LYS A 69 -47.68 -10.63 -40.01
C LYS A 69 -46.38 -11.23 -40.51
N GLU A 70 -46.01 -10.96 -41.76
CA GLU A 70 -44.74 -11.42 -42.35
C GLU A 70 -43.54 -10.64 -41.83
N ALA A 71 -43.66 -9.34 -41.62
CA ALA A 71 -42.57 -8.49 -41.13
C ALA A 71 -42.28 -8.67 -39.64
N LYS A 72 -43.27 -9.01 -38.82
CA LYS A 72 -43.12 -9.17 -37.36
C LYS A 72 -42.04 -10.18 -36.94
N PRO A 73 -41.96 -11.41 -37.47
CA PRO A 73 -40.89 -12.33 -37.11
C PRO A 73 -39.52 -11.84 -37.58
N MET A 74 -39.43 -11.21 -38.75
CA MET A 74 -38.16 -10.64 -39.24
C MET A 74 -37.65 -9.52 -38.33
N LEU A 75 -38.53 -8.63 -37.88
CA LEU A 75 -38.16 -7.57 -36.93
C LEU A 75 -37.70 -8.14 -35.58
N ALA A 76 -38.35 -9.20 -35.09
CA ALA A 76 -37.94 -9.86 -33.85
C ALA A 76 -36.54 -10.51 -33.96
N GLU A 77 -36.23 -11.16 -35.09
CA GLU A 77 -34.88 -11.70 -35.34
C GLU A 77 -33.81 -10.61 -35.40
N PHE A 78 -34.12 -9.45 -35.99
CA PHE A 78 -33.20 -8.29 -36.00
C PHE A 78 -32.98 -7.73 -34.59
N ASP A 79 -34.03 -7.61 -33.78
CA ASP A 79 -33.93 -7.15 -32.39
C ASP A 79 -33.10 -8.14 -31.54
N ASP A 80 -33.28 -9.45 -31.72
CA ASP A 80 -32.50 -10.48 -31.02
C ASP A 80 -31.01 -10.42 -31.40
N ILE A 81 -30.69 -10.19 -32.68
CA ILE A 81 -29.31 -10.01 -33.15
C ILE A 81 -28.71 -8.72 -32.57
N ALA A 82 -29.46 -7.62 -32.55
CA ALA A 82 -29.01 -6.36 -31.98
C ALA A 82 -28.74 -6.49 -30.47
N MET A 83 -29.60 -7.20 -29.74
CA MET A 83 -29.39 -7.51 -28.33
C MET A 83 -28.17 -8.40 -28.09
N ALA A 84 -27.97 -9.43 -28.93
CA ALA A 84 -26.79 -10.29 -28.83
C ALA A 84 -25.49 -9.52 -29.10
N GLN A 85 -25.47 -8.60 -30.06
CA GLN A 85 -24.34 -7.72 -30.32
C GLN A 85 -24.06 -6.78 -29.14
N HIS A 86 -25.11 -6.22 -28.53
CA HIS A 86 -24.96 -5.39 -27.33
C HIS A 86 -24.34 -6.17 -26.18
N TYR A 87 -24.87 -7.36 -25.84
CA TYR A 87 -24.31 -8.19 -24.78
C TYR A 87 -22.89 -8.64 -25.08
N TYR A 88 -22.58 -8.98 -26.33
CA TYR A 88 -21.21 -9.33 -26.73
C TYR A 88 -20.27 -8.14 -26.50
N SER A 89 -20.70 -6.91 -26.83
CA SER A 89 -19.91 -5.70 -26.59
C SER A 89 -19.72 -5.42 -25.09
N GLU A 90 -20.75 -5.60 -24.26
CA GLU A 90 -20.64 -5.44 -22.80
C GLU A 90 -19.70 -6.48 -22.19
N VAL A 91 -19.87 -7.76 -22.55
CA VAL A 91 -18.99 -8.83 -22.08
C VAL A 91 -17.56 -8.60 -22.54
N SER A 92 -17.36 -8.19 -23.79
CA SER A 92 -16.03 -7.85 -24.33
C SER A 92 -15.39 -6.69 -23.55
N ASN A 93 -16.15 -5.65 -23.22
CA ASN A 93 -15.66 -4.51 -22.44
C ASN A 93 -15.36 -4.90 -20.98
N ILE A 94 -16.17 -5.76 -20.37
CA ILE A 94 -15.95 -6.28 -19.02
C ILE A 94 -14.70 -7.15 -19.01
N VAL A 95 -14.54 -8.08 -19.95
CA VAL A 95 -13.36 -8.95 -20.05
C VAL A 95 -12.11 -8.11 -20.28
N SER A 96 -12.14 -7.14 -21.20
CA SER A 96 -11.01 -6.25 -21.46
C SER A 96 -10.64 -5.39 -20.24
N SER A 97 -11.63 -4.90 -19.49
CA SER A 97 -11.37 -4.12 -18.27
C SER A 97 -10.84 -4.99 -17.12
N GLN A 98 -11.34 -6.22 -16.98
CA GLN A 98 -10.81 -7.20 -16.02
C GLN A 98 -9.38 -7.63 -16.38
N GLU A 99 -9.09 -7.88 -17.66
CA GLU A 99 -7.74 -8.21 -18.14
C GLU A 99 -6.75 -7.08 -17.83
N GLY A 100 -7.11 -5.84 -18.15
CA GLY A 100 -6.29 -4.67 -17.81
C GLY A 100 -6.09 -4.49 -16.30
N MET A 101 -7.10 -4.80 -15.47
CA MET A 101 -6.96 -4.76 -14.01
C MET A 101 -6.03 -5.87 -13.49
N VAL A 102 -6.16 -7.09 -14.03
CA VAL A 102 -5.30 -8.23 -13.67
C VAL A 102 -3.86 -7.99 -14.10
N GLU A 103 -3.63 -7.44 -15.29
CA GLU A 103 -2.29 -7.08 -15.77
C GLU A 103 -1.65 -5.99 -14.89
N GLN A 104 -2.42 -4.98 -14.49
CA GLN A 104 -1.95 -3.97 -13.54
C GLN A 104 -1.60 -4.59 -12.17
N MET A 105 -2.45 -5.46 -11.63
CA MET A 105 -2.17 -6.16 -10.37
C MET A 105 -0.91 -7.04 -10.47
N ALA A 106 -0.77 -7.81 -11.55
CA ALA A 106 0.40 -8.65 -11.79
C ALA A 106 1.68 -7.82 -11.97
N SER A 107 1.60 -6.67 -12.65
CA SER A 107 2.74 -5.76 -12.83
C SER A 107 3.19 -5.14 -11.49
N LYS A 108 2.25 -4.73 -10.64
CA LYS A 108 2.55 -4.21 -9.29
C LYS A 108 3.14 -5.29 -8.40
N GLU A 109 2.58 -6.50 -8.45
CA GLU A 109 3.08 -7.62 -7.65
C GLU A 109 4.50 -8.03 -8.05
N THR A 110 4.77 -8.13 -9.34
CA THR A 110 6.09 -8.53 -9.84
C THR A 110 7.15 -7.43 -9.67
N ALA A 111 6.78 -6.16 -9.85
CA ALA A 111 7.71 -5.03 -9.77
C ALA A 111 7.95 -4.53 -8.34
N GLU A 112 6.91 -4.33 -7.53
CA GLU A 112 7.04 -3.72 -6.20
C GLU A 112 7.23 -4.77 -5.10
N PHE A 113 6.33 -5.77 -5.03
CA PHE A 113 6.38 -6.79 -3.96
C PHE A 113 7.48 -7.82 -4.19
N GLY A 114 7.65 -8.27 -5.43
CA GLY A 114 8.73 -9.19 -5.80
C GLY A 114 10.12 -8.61 -5.55
N TYR A 115 10.31 -7.31 -5.83
CA TYR A 115 11.60 -6.64 -5.60
C TYR A 115 11.86 -6.37 -4.12
N THR A 116 10.88 -5.85 -3.38
CA THR A 116 11.01 -5.59 -1.94
C THR A 116 11.25 -6.88 -1.14
N SER A 117 10.55 -7.98 -1.49
CA SER A 117 10.77 -9.29 -0.88
C SER A 117 12.20 -9.81 -1.12
N LYS A 118 12.72 -9.73 -2.35
CA LYS A 118 14.10 -10.13 -2.67
C LYS A 118 15.14 -9.29 -1.93
N LYS A 119 14.93 -7.97 -1.84
CA LYS A 119 15.82 -7.08 -1.09
C LYS A 119 15.84 -7.43 0.39
N LEU A 120 14.68 -7.66 1.02
CA LEU A 120 14.63 -8.08 2.43
C LEU A 120 15.32 -9.43 2.69
N ILE A 121 15.20 -10.37 1.75
CA ILE A 121 15.91 -11.66 1.83
C ILE A 121 17.42 -11.44 1.72
N SER A 122 17.87 -10.62 0.76
CA SER A 122 19.29 -10.28 0.59
C SER A 122 19.88 -9.66 1.86
N ILE A 123 19.22 -8.64 2.42
CA ILE A 123 19.65 -7.96 3.65
C ILE A 123 19.71 -8.96 4.81
N ALA A 124 18.71 -9.84 4.94
CA ALA A 124 18.69 -10.85 6.00
C ALA A 124 19.83 -11.87 5.88
N LEU A 125 20.17 -12.29 4.66
CA LEU A 125 21.29 -13.21 4.41
C LEU A 125 22.64 -12.56 4.74
N ASN A 126 22.85 -11.32 4.28
CA ASN A 126 24.06 -10.56 4.59
C ASN A 126 24.20 -10.31 6.09
N PHE A 127 23.09 -9.98 6.76
CA PHE A 127 23.07 -9.79 8.21
C PHE A 127 23.39 -11.07 8.99
N GLU A 128 22.84 -12.23 8.59
CA GLU A 128 23.17 -13.51 9.22
C GLU A 128 24.63 -13.91 8.99
N ALA A 129 25.19 -13.64 7.80
CA ALA A 129 26.62 -13.84 7.54
C ALA A 129 27.50 -12.96 8.46
N LEU A 130 27.18 -11.68 8.59
CA LEU A 130 27.84 -10.75 9.51
C LEU A 130 27.77 -11.24 10.96
N LYS A 131 26.59 -11.63 11.42
CA LYS A 131 26.35 -12.15 12.77
C LYS A 131 27.15 -13.42 13.04
N ALA A 132 27.29 -14.30 12.04
CA ALA A 132 28.12 -15.50 12.14
C ALA A 132 29.60 -15.14 12.33
N GLN A 133 30.15 -14.19 11.56
CA GLN A 133 31.55 -13.76 11.70
C GLN A 133 31.81 -13.10 13.06
N ILE A 134 30.91 -12.23 13.50
CA ILE A 134 30.97 -11.58 14.83
C ILE A 134 31.01 -12.64 15.92
N LYS A 135 30.11 -13.64 15.89
CA LYS A 135 30.09 -14.72 16.88
C LYS A 135 31.35 -15.57 16.89
N GLN A 136 31.96 -15.77 15.73
CA GLN A 136 33.21 -16.53 15.59
C GLN A 136 34.44 -15.72 16.00
N GLY A 137 34.32 -14.40 16.18
CA GLY A 137 35.43 -13.50 16.47
C GLY A 137 36.34 -13.25 15.27
N ASN A 138 35.88 -13.56 14.05
CA ASN A 138 36.66 -13.37 12.83
C ASN A 138 36.58 -11.91 12.35
N PRO A 139 37.52 -11.46 11.50
CA PRO A 139 37.36 -10.23 10.74
C PRO A 139 36.06 -10.26 9.92
N PHE A 140 35.30 -9.17 9.97
CA PHE A 140 33.93 -9.11 9.42
C PHE A 140 33.70 -7.89 8.53
N ARG A 141 34.79 -7.22 8.09
CA ARG A 141 34.71 -5.99 7.30
C ARG A 141 33.93 -6.15 6.00
N SER A 142 34.15 -7.26 5.29
CA SER A 142 33.49 -7.54 4.01
C SER A 142 31.98 -7.73 4.20
N GLU A 143 31.60 -8.48 5.23
CA GLU A 143 30.22 -8.76 5.57
C GLU A 143 29.51 -7.51 6.10
N LEU A 144 30.22 -6.67 6.84
CA LEU A 144 29.70 -5.38 7.30
C LEU A 144 29.45 -4.44 6.11
N SER A 145 30.40 -4.29 5.18
CA SER A 145 30.19 -3.48 3.98
C SER A 145 29.04 -3.99 3.14
N ALA A 146 28.95 -5.31 2.92
CA ALA A 146 27.86 -5.91 2.16
C ALA A 146 26.50 -5.65 2.82
N THR A 147 26.42 -5.76 4.14
CA THR A 147 25.17 -5.47 4.89
C THR A 147 24.77 -3.99 4.77
N LEU A 148 25.73 -3.07 4.84
CA LEU A 148 25.47 -1.63 4.75
C LEU A 148 25.12 -1.17 3.33
N GLU A 149 25.80 -1.71 2.32
CA GLU A 149 25.52 -1.45 0.91
C GLU A 149 24.13 -1.94 0.53
N ASP A 150 23.71 -3.11 1.01
CA ASP A 150 22.40 -3.69 0.71
C ASP A 150 21.25 -3.01 1.49
N ALA A 151 21.54 -2.56 2.72
CA ALA A 151 20.57 -1.83 3.55
C ALA A 151 20.30 -0.40 3.05
N GLU A 152 21.27 0.26 2.42
CA GLU A 152 21.18 1.65 1.93
C GLU A 152 20.61 2.64 2.96
N SER A 153 20.89 2.42 4.25
CA SER A 153 20.30 3.19 5.37
C SER A 153 21.36 4.06 6.05
N GLU A 154 21.08 5.37 6.15
CA GLU A 154 21.94 6.33 6.85
C GLU A 154 22.07 6.02 8.35
N ASP A 155 20.98 5.60 9.00
CA ASP A 155 20.99 5.24 10.42
C ASP A 155 21.85 4.00 10.68
N MET A 156 21.76 2.99 9.81
CA MET A 156 22.63 1.81 9.85
C MET A 156 24.11 2.17 9.66
N ASN A 157 24.40 3.12 8.77
CA ASN A 157 25.75 3.65 8.59
C ASN A 157 26.26 4.40 9.82
N LEU A 158 25.39 5.12 10.54
CA LEU A 158 25.75 5.77 11.80
C LEU A 158 26.04 4.73 12.90
N MET A 159 25.15 3.76 13.06
CA MET A 159 25.23 2.72 14.11
C MET A 159 26.42 1.77 13.92
N SER A 160 26.87 1.57 12.67
CA SER A 160 28.03 0.72 12.36
C SER A 160 29.38 1.40 12.55
N ARG A 161 29.45 2.73 12.71
CA ARG A 161 30.74 3.46 12.84
C ARG A 161 31.66 2.90 13.92
N PRO A 162 31.18 2.56 15.14
CA PRO A 162 32.04 1.95 16.15
C PRO A 162 32.63 0.63 15.65
N LEU A 163 31.86 -0.17 14.93
CA LEU A 163 32.28 -1.48 14.42
C LEU A 163 33.45 -1.42 13.44
N LEU A 164 33.55 -0.34 12.66
CA LEU A 164 34.61 -0.17 11.66
C LEU A 164 36.00 -0.15 12.28
N LEU A 165 36.14 0.27 13.54
CA LEU A 165 37.43 0.32 14.24
C LEU A 165 38.02 -1.06 14.52
N PHE A 166 37.20 -2.10 14.52
CA PHE A 166 37.59 -3.48 14.82
C PHE A 166 37.19 -4.49 13.74
N ALA A 167 36.57 -4.05 12.66
CA ALA A 167 36.13 -4.89 11.55
C ALA A 167 37.28 -5.72 10.91
N ASP A 168 38.51 -5.19 10.89
CA ASP A 168 39.68 -5.88 10.35
C ASP A 168 40.29 -6.90 11.33
N LYS A 169 40.08 -6.74 12.64
CA LYS A 169 40.68 -7.57 13.70
C LYS A 169 39.73 -8.63 14.26
N GLY A 170 38.42 -8.39 14.16
CA GLY A 170 37.40 -9.20 14.83
C GLY A 170 37.14 -8.75 16.27
N ILE A 171 36.12 -9.33 16.88
CA ILE A 171 35.70 -9.03 18.25
C ILE A 171 36.51 -9.93 19.20
N PRO A 172 37.10 -9.37 20.28
CA PRO A 172 37.80 -10.16 21.28
C PRO A 172 36.88 -11.24 21.88
N GLY A 173 37.39 -12.46 21.99
CA GLY A 173 36.66 -13.57 22.60
C GLY A 173 36.34 -13.31 24.09
N PRO A 174 35.34 -14.01 24.65
CA PRO A 174 34.90 -13.81 26.04
C PRO A 174 36.00 -14.12 27.06
N SER A 175 36.96 -14.98 26.72
CA SER A 175 38.13 -15.28 27.55
C SER A 175 39.06 -14.06 27.71
N PHE A 176 39.28 -13.30 26.63
CA PHE A 176 40.11 -12.09 26.68
C PHE A 176 39.44 -10.99 27.49
N VAL A 177 38.12 -10.83 27.33
CA VAL A 177 37.33 -9.89 28.13
C VAL A 177 37.40 -10.24 29.63
N LYS A 178 37.25 -11.53 29.96
CA LYS A 178 37.37 -11.99 31.35
C LYS A 178 38.78 -11.76 31.91
N ALA A 179 39.83 -12.02 31.14
CA ALA A 179 41.21 -11.76 31.57
C ALA A 179 41.44 -10.27 31.87
N ALA A 180 41.06 -9.37 30.96
CA ALA A 180 41.17 -7.93 31.16
C ALA A 180 40.31 -7.45 32.35
N ALA A 181 39.13 -8.05 32.54
CA ALA A 181 38.28 -7.77 33.69
C ALA A 181 38.93 -8.22 35.01
N PHE A 182 39.60 -9.37 35.06
CA PHE A 182 40.32 -9.82 36.26
C PHE A 182 41.46 -8.86 36.61
N ASP A 183 42.21 -8.37 35.63
CA ASP A 183 43.28 -7.40 35.85
C ASP A 183 42.72 -6.07 36.39
N LEU A 184 41.61 -5.59 35.83
CA LEU A 184 40.93 -4.40 36.33
C LEU A 184 40.35 -4.61 37.74
N ALA A 185 39.74 -5.77 38.03
CA ALA A 185 39.23 -6.09 39.36
C ALA A 185 40.34 -6.07 40.41
N ARG A 186 41.52 -6.63 40.07
CA ARG A 186 42.71 -6.57 40.91
C ARG A 186 43.19 -5.12 41.10
N ALA A 187 43.20 -4.32 40.05
CA ALA A 187 43.56 -2.91 40.14
C ALA A 187 42.57 -2.13 41.04
N ILE A 188 41.27 -2.43 40.97
CA ILE A 188 40.24 -1.87 41.87
C ILE A 188 40.56 -2.23 43.32
N GLU A 189 40.88 -3.49 43.63
CA GLU A 189 41.26 -3.89 44.99
C GLU A 189 42.54 -3.20 45.48
N ASP A 190 43.51 -2.99 44.58
CA ASP A 190 44.79 -2.35 44.91
C ASP A 190 44.63 -0.86 45.27
N THR A 191 43.56 -0.21 44.81
CA THR A 191 43.23 1.19 45.17
C THR A 191 42.79 1.32 46.63
N GLY A 192 42.11 0.32 47.18
CA GLY A 192 41.68 0.31 48.59
C GLY A 192 42.76 -0.07 49.59
N LYS A 193 43.90 -0.60 49.12
CA LYS A 193 45.04 -0.91 49.99
C LYS A 193 45.69 0.39 50.48
N ALA A 194 45.93 0.51 51.79
CA ALA A 194 46.71 1.64 52.31
C ALA A 194 48.11 1.67 51.68
N PRO A 195 48.72 2.85 51.45
CA PRO A 195 50.11 2.94 51.03
C PRO A 195 51.00 2.23 52.06
N ALA A 196 52.01 1.50 51.59
CA ALA A 196 52.98 0.86 52.48
C ALA A 196 53.57 1.93 53.41
N GLN A 197 53.47 1.72 54.72
CA GLN A 197 54.02 2.67 55.69
C GLN A 197 55.51 2.85 55.38
N GLU A 198 55.93 4.08 55.08
CA GLU A 198 57.34 4.39 54.92
C GLU A 198 58.06 4.00 56.22
N PRO A 199 59.24 3.35 56.14
CA PRO A 199 60.00 3.01 57.35
C PRO A 199 60.31 4.30 58.10
N VAL A 200 59.99 4.35 59.40
CA VAL A 200 60.17 5.51 60.27
C VAL A 200 61.60 6.03 60.14
N ARG A 201 61.80 7.20 59.50
CA ARG A 201 63.15 7.74 59.26
C ARG A 201 63.63 8.67 60.38
N GLY A 202 62.81 8.95 61.38
CA GLY A 202 63.20 9.73 62.55
C GLY A 202 62.14 9.88 63.65
N TRP A 203 62.55 10.42 64.79
CA TRP A 203 61.70 10.62 65.98
C TRP A 203 60.50 11.58 65.76
N LEU A 204 60.58 12.46 64.76
CA LEU A 204 59.47 13.33 64.34
C LEU A 204 58.36 12.58 63.56
N ASP A 205 58.68 11.46 62.90
CA ASP A 205 57.68 10.63 62.23
C ASP A 205 56.79 9.89 63.24
N LEU A 206 57.27 9.61 64.46
CA LEU A 206 56.47 9.04 65.56
C LEU A 206 55.24 9.91 65.91
N LEU A 207 55.32 11.23 65.70
CA LEU A 207 54.21 12.14 65.95
C LEU A 207 53.17 12.16 64.81
N LYS A 208 53.57 11.80 63.57
CA LYS A 208 52.64 11.65 62.45
C LYS A 208 51.71 10.44 62.63
N PHE A 209 52.17 9.39 63.31
CA PHE A 209 51.33 8.21 63.62
C PHE A 209 50.07 8.50 64.44
N ARG A 210 49.98 9.65 65.14
CA ARG A 210 48.76 10.05 65.86
C ARG A 210 47.75 10.83 65.00
N THR A 211 48.15 11.34 63.84
CA THR A 211 47.30 12.17 62.98
C THR A 211 47.03 11.57 61.60
N SER A 212 47.83 10.62 61.13
CA SER A 212 47.67 10.01 59.81
C SER A 212 47.12 8.59 59.91
N PHE A 213 45.88 8.41 59.43
CA PHE A 213 45.14 7.15 59.23
C PHE A 213 44.66 6.42 60.49
N SER A 214 43.35 6.53 60.78
CA SER A 214 42.72 5.55 61.67
C SER A 214 42.74 4.17 60.98
N PRO A 215 43.14 3.10 61.68
CA PRO A 215 43.07 1.74 61.16
C PRO A 215 41.66 1.38 60.68
N SER A 216 40.63 1.96 61.30
CA SER A 216 39.23 1.80 60.89
C SER A 216 38.93 2.39 59.52
N ALA A 217 39.47 3.56 59.17
CA ALA A 217 39.22 4.17 57.86
C ALA A 217 39.93 3.41 56.73
N ALA A 218 41.12 2.88 56.99
CA ALA A 218 41.83 2.02 56.05
C ALA A 218 41.08 0.70 55.81
N GLN A 219 40.56 0.07 56.88
CA GLN A 219 39.73 -1.14 56.79
C GLN A 219 38.41 -0.89 56.04
N ILE A 220 37.75 0.24 56.28
CA ILE A 220 36.52 0.62 55.58
C ILE A 220 36.79 0.81 54.09
N ARG A 221 37.83 1.55 53.70
CA ARG A 221 38.21 1.74 52.28
C ARG A 221 38.56 0.43 51.60
N GLN A 222 39.29 -0.46 52.27
CA GLN A 222 39.62 -1.77 51.74
C GLN A 222 38.34 -2.60 51.52
N LEU A 223 37.41 -2.60 52.48
CA LEU A 223 36.13 -3.32 52.36
C LEU A 223 35.26 -2.74 51.24
N GLU A 224 35.22 -1.43 51.07
CA GLU A 224 34.52 -0.74 49.98
C GLU A 224 35.12 -1.10 48.61
N SER A 225 36.46 -1.09 48.48
CA SER A 225 37.12 -1.48 47.23
C SER A 225 36.85 -2.93 46.86
N HIS A 226 36.85 -3.85 47.83
CA HIS A 226 36.53 -5.25 47.61
C HIS A 226 35.06 -5.45 47.23
N LYS A 227 34.14 -4.71 47.86
CA LYS A 227 32.72 -4.74 47.49
C LYS A 227 32.50 -4.28 46.06
N ARG A 228 33.19 -3.21 45.63
CA ARG A 228 33.11 -2.68 44.26
C ARG A 228 33.74 -3.62 43.24
N ALA A 229 34.91 -4.19 43.54
CA ALA A 229 35.53 -5.22 42.71
C ALA A 229 34.59 -6.42 42.53
N HIS A 230 33.96 -6.88 43.61
CA HIS A 230 33.00 -7.99 43.56
C HIS A 230 31.75 -7.65 42.73
N GLN A 231 31.21 -6.44 42.88
CA GLN A 231 30.09 -5.97 42.06
C GLN A 231 30.46 -5.93 40.57
N PHE A 232 31.65 -5.41 40.25
CA PHE A 232 32.17 -5.39 38.89
C PHE A 232 32.34 -6.80 38.31
N THR A 233 32.99 -7.71 39.04
CA THR A 233 33.18 -9.11 38.58
C THR A 233 31.84 -9.82 38.41
N HIS A 234 30.86 -9.54 39.27
CA HIS A 234 29.52 -10.11 39.15
C HIS A 234 28.84 -9.71 37.83
N HIS A 235 28.92 -8.43 37.42
CA HIS A 235 28.40 -8.00 36.12
C HIS A 235 29.13 -8.67 34.95
N ILE A 236 30.44 -8.90 35.05
CA ILE A 236 31.21 -9.62 34.04
C ILE A 236 30.80 -11.10 33.94
N GLU A 237 30.56 -11.75 35.07
CA GLU A 237 30.06 -13.14 35.13
C GLU A 237 28.67 -13.28 34.50
N MET A 238 27.82 -12.27 34.67
CA MET A 238 26.48 -12.20 34.08
C MET A 238 26.47 -11.70 32.63
N GLU A 239 27.65 -11.49 32.02
CA GLU A 239 27.81 -10.94 30.65
C GLU A 239 27.15 -9.57 30.44
N GLN A 240 26.95 -8.84 31.54
CA GLN A 240 26.40 -7.48 31.60
C GLN A 240 27.52 -6.45 31.40
N PHE A 241 28.05 -6.41 30.18
CA PHE A 241 29.25 -5.64 29.85
C PHE A 241 29.05 -4.12 29.97
N LEU A 242 27.84 -3.62 29.69
CA LEU A 242 27.53 -2.19 29.80
C LEU A 242 27.49 -1.76 31.27
N GLU A 243 26.86 -2.55 32.12
CA GLU A 243 26.79 -2.32 33.56
C GLU A 243 28.18 -2.42 34.19
N ALA A 244 28.99 -3.40 33.79
CA ALA A 244 30.38 -3.52 34.22
C ALA A 244 31.23 -2.30 33.81
N LEU A 245 31.04 -1.79 32.58
CA LEU A 245 31.72 -0.59 32.10
C LEU A 245 31.33 0.66 32.90
N ASN A 246 30.04 0.83 33.23
CA ASN A 246 29.58 1.95 34.04
C ASN A 246 30.21 1.93 35.45
N VAL A 247 30.24 0.76 36.09
CA VAL A 247 30.90 0.60 37.41
C VAL A 247 32.39 0.92 37.33
N ALA A 248 33.08 0.44 36.28
CA ALA A 248 34.49 0.76 36.06
C ALA A 248 34.73 2.26 35.84
N GLN A 249 33.84 2.92 35.09
CA GLN A 249 33.94 4.36 34.81
C GLN A 249 33.67 5.21 36.05
N ASP A 250 32.72 4.83 36.91
CA ASP A 250 32.49 5.50 38.19
C ASP A 250 33.74 5.46 39.08
N ILE A 251 34.37 4.29 39.16
CA ILE A 251 35.62 4.10 39.93
C ILE A 251 36.77 4.92 39.31
N HIS A 252 36.86 4.97 37.98
CA HIS A 252 37.86 5.76 37.25
C HIS A 252 37.72 7.26 37.54
N ASN A 253 36.49 7.79 37.52
CA ASN A 253 36.21 9.18 37.84
C ASN A 253 36.59 9.53 39.29
N GLU A 254 36.33 8.63 40.24
CA GLU A 254 36.69 8.82 41.65
C GLU A 254 38.20 8.79 41.89
N ILE A 255 38.94 7.90 41.22
CA ILE A 255 40.41 7.80 41.33
C ILE A 255 41.08 9.03 40.71
N ASN A 256 40.57 9.51 39.58
CA ASN A 256 41.09 10.72 38.94
C ASN A 256 40.82 11.98 39.77
N ALA A 257 39.76 12.01 40.57
CA ALA A 257 39.50 13.10 41.52
C ALA A 257 40.44 13.08 42.74
N SER A 258 40.99 11.92 43.12
CA SER A 258 41.81 11.75 44.33
C SER A 258 43.32 11.93 44.13
N ASN A 259 43.79 12.09 42.88
CA ASN A 259 45.19 12.32 42.53
C ASN A 259 46.16 11.25 43.11
N ASP A 260 45.72 9.99 43.11
CA ASP A 260 46.41 8.90 43.80
C ASP A 260 47.58 8.32 42.95
N SER A 261 48.72 8.05 43.59
CA SER A 261 49.93 7.53 42.93
C SER A 261 49.75 6.13 42.31
N LYS A 262 48.71 5.40 42.73
CA LYS A 262 48.30 4.09 42.19
C LYS A 262 47.48 4.20 40.89
N ALA A 263 47.20 5.42 40.42
CA ALA A 263 46.40 5.65 39.22
C ALA A 263 47.01 5.02 37.95
N ALA A 264 48.34 4.89 37.84
CA ALA A 264 48.97 4.41 36.60
C ALA A 264 48.60 2.95 36.23
N PHE A 265 48.66 2.03 37.20
CA PHE A 265 48.29 0.62 36.96
C PHE A 265 46.78 0.44 36.75
N PHE A 266 45.99 1.25 37.45
CA PHE A 266 44.54 1.28 37.28
C PHE A 266 44.15 1.80 35.89
N GLU A 267 44.75 2.91 35.44
CA GLU A 267 44.53 3.48 34.12
C GLU A 267 44.90 2.52 32.99
N GLU A 268 46.04 1.82 33.10
CA GLU A 268 46.42 0.81 32.11
C GLU A 268 45.41 -0.34 32.05
N SER A 269 45.01 -0.86 33.20
CA SER A 269 44.02 -1.94 33.30
C SER A 269 42.63 -1.51 32.80
N TYR A 270 42.23 -0.27 33.10
CA TYR A 270 40.96 0.32 32.66
C TYR A 270 40.94 0.47 31.14
N ASN A 271 41.97 1.06 30.55
CA ASN A 271 42.06 1.25 29.10
C ASN A 271 42.09 -0.09 28.36
N ASN A 272 42.80 -1.09 28.89
CA ASN A 272 42.81 -2.45 28.33
C ASN A 272 41.41 -3.10 28.39
N PHE A 273 40.72 -2.99 29.53
CA PHE A 273 39.36 -3.49 29.68
C PHE A 273 38.37 -2.82 28.72
N VAL A 274 38.41 -1.48 28.60
CA VAL A 274 37.58 -0.73 27.65
C VAL A 274 37.83 -1.19 26.21
N ALA A 275 39.10 -1.38 25.82
CA ALA A 275 39.45 -1.87 24.49
C ALA A 275 38.92 -3.29 24.20
N CYS A 276 38.85 -4.15 25.21
CA CYS A 276 38.29 -5.49 25.08
C CYS A 276 36.75 -5.52 25.05
N VAL A 277 36.10 -4.64 25.83
CA VAL A 277 34.64 -4.67 26.03
C VAL A 277 33.87 -3.81 25.03
N ALA A 278 34.42 -2.68 24.59
CA ALA A 278 33.74 -1.78 23.66
C ALA A 278 33.30 -2.49 22.35
N PRO A 279 34.11 -3.38 21.74
CA PRO A 279 33.67 -4.13 20.56
C PRO A 279 32.44 -5.01 20.82
N SER A 280 32.40 -5.68 21.98
CA SER A 280 31.30 -6.55 22.37
C SER A 280 30.00 -5.75 22.56
N ILE A 281 30.05 -4.63 23.28
CA ILE A 281 28.89 -3.74 23.49
C ILE A 281 28.39 -3.19 22.15
N ALA A 282 29.29 -2.64 21.34
CA ALA A 282 28.94 -2.06 20.05
C ALA A 282 28.32 -3.11 19.11
N SER A 283 28.83 -4.34 19.12
CA SER A 283 28.28 -5.44 18.33
C SER A 283 26.88 -5.85 18.78
N ASP A 284 26.63 -5.95 20.09
CA ASP A 284 25.32 -6.28 20.63
C ASP A 284 24.30 -5.19 20.30
N MET A 285 24.66 -3.91 20.50
CA MET A 285 23.81 -2.77 20.14
C MET A 285 23.47 -2.76 18.65
N PHE A 286 24.46 -2.97 17.78
CA PHE A 286 24.25 -3.00 16.34
C PHE A 286 23.37 -4.18 15.91
N ILE A 287 23.61 -5.39 16.45
CA ILE A 287 22.81 -6.58 16.15
C ILE A 287 21.36 -6.37 16.57
N ARG A 288 21.11 -5.84 17.77
CA ARG A 288 19.75 -5.55 18.25
C ARG A 288 19.05 -4.51 17.39
N TYR A 289 19.74 -3.43 17.05
CA TYR A 289 19.20 -2.39 16.18
C TYR A 289 18.85 -2.96 14.81
N THR A 290 19.79 -3.66 14.17
CA THR A 290 19.61 -4.23 12.83
C THR A 290 18.47 -5.26 12.80
N HIS A 291 18.40 -6.12 13.81
CA HIS A 291 17.33 -7.11 13.95
C HIS A 291 15.96 -6.43 14.09
N SER A 292 15.84 -5.44 14.98
CA SER A 292 14.61 -4.67 15.17
C SER A 292 14.18 -3.93 13.90
N SER A 293 15.12 -3.27 13.21
CA SER A 293 14.86 -2.56 11.96
C SER A 293 14.41 -3.52 10.85
N LEU A 294 15.04 -4.68 10.72
CA LEU A 294 14.69 -5.69 9.73
C LEU A 294 13.30 -6.29 9.99
N ASP A 295 12.96 -6.56 11.26
CA ASP A 295 11.62 -7.03 11.62
C ASP A 295 10.56 -5.94 11.41
N ALA A 296 10.84 -4.68 11.75
CA ALA A 296 9.95 -3.55 11.48
C ALA A 296 9.69 -3.39 9.97
N LEU A 297 10.72 -3.52 9.14
CA LEU A 297 10.56 -3.48 7.68
C LEU A 297 9.71 -4.64 7.15
N ARG A 298 9.90 -5.86 7.68
CA ARG A 298 9.07 -7.02 7.33
C ARG A 298 7.60 -6.79 7.69
N TYR A 299 7.33 -6.30 8.91
CA TYR A 299 5.97 -5.98 9.32
C TYR A 299 5.34 -4.87 8.48
N ALA A 300 6.09 -3.80 8.20
CA ALA A 300 5.62 -2.71 7.35
C ALA A 300 5.29 -3.20 5.93
N CYS A 301 6.08 -4.13 5.37
CA CYS A 301 5.78 -4.73 4.07
C CYS A 301 4.49 -5.57 4.12
N VAL A 302 4.31 -6.41 5.14
CA VAL A 302 3.07 -7.20 5.31
C VAL A 302 1.86 -6.29 5.51
N GLU A 303 1.98 -5.25 6.34
CA GLU A 303 0.90 -4.29 6.57
C GLU A 303 0.52 -3.55 5.30
N ARG A 304 1.51 -3.13 4.50
CA ARG A 304 1.26 -2.50 3.19
C ARG A 304 0.52 -3.47 2.25
N MET A 305 0.96 -4.72 2.18
CA MET A 305 0.28 -5.76 1.37
C MET A 305 -1.14 -6.05 1.81
N LEU A 306 -1.48 -5.90 3.10
CA LEU A 306 -2.83 -6.13 3.62
C LEU A 306 -3.77 -4.93 3.43
N LYS A 307 -3.22 -3.72 3.24
CA LYS A 307 -4.00 -2.48 3.07
C LYS A 307 -4.32 -2.17 1.60
N GLU A 308 -3.50 -2.65 0.68
CA GLU A 308 -3.71 -2.57 -0.77
C GLU A 308 -4.63 -3.68 -1.27
#